data_AF-A0A1E4SB21-F1
#
_entry.id   AF-A0A1E4SB21-F1
#
_cell.length_a   1.000
_cell.length_b   1.000
_cell.length_c   1.000
_cell.angle_alpha   90.00
_cell.angle_beta   90.00
_cell.angle_gamma   90.00
#
_symmetry.space_group_name_H-M   'P 1'
#
loop_
_entity.id
_entity.type
_entity.pdbx_description
1 polymer ?
#
loop_
_entity_poly.entity_id
_entity_poly.type
_entity_poly.pdbx_seq_one_letter_code
_entity_poly.pdbx_strand_id
1 'polypeptide(L)'
;MIDPSKGTVTGHYKQFLLNVMDVLDNNSLMSNSYLIMDNANSQKNPSISRIISYREYRILFLAPFFQELNQIEQFWHQLKSKAKEKIILPKKQFKQELQRLQIWQ
;
A
#
# COMPACT_ATOMS: atom_id res chain seq x y z
N MET A 1 -5.28 -12.76 -15.06
CA MET A 1 -5.53 -13.78 -14.01
C MET A 1 -4.32 -13.81 -13.10
N ILE A 2 -4.50 -13.83 -11.78
CA ILE A 2 -3.41 -13.85 -10.77
C ILE A 2 -3.25 -15.30 -10.32
N ASP A 3 -2.08 -15.89 -10.55
CA ASP A 3 -1.70 -17.22 -10.06
C ASP A 3 -1.24 -17.10 -8.59
N PRO A 4 -1.93 -17.74 -7.63
CA PRO A 4 -1.61 -17.65 -6.22
C PRO A 4 -0.31 -18.37 -5.81
N SER A 5 0.33 -19.14 -6.70
CA SER A 5 1.59 -19.85 -6.43
C SER A 5 2.85 -19.01 -6.66
N LYS A 6 2.74 -17.89 -7.37
CA LYS A 6 3.86 -16.97 -7.64
C LYS A 6 3.71 -15.72 -6.79
N GLY A 7 4.73 -15.42 -6.00
CA GLY A 7 4.78 -14.21 -5.18
C GLY A 7 4.68 -12.92 -6.01
N THR A 8 4.66 -11.78 -5.33
CA THR A 8 4.54 -10.47 -6.00
C THR A 8 5.75 -10.20 -6.91
N VAL A 9 5.56 -10.35 -8.22
CA VAL A 9 6.54 -9.97 -9.24
C VAL A 9 6.51 -8.44 -9.42
N THR A 10 7.64 -7.82 -9.79
CA THR A 10 7.76 -6.37 -10.04
C THR A 10 6.67 -5.81 -10.96
N GLY A 11 6.19 -6.59 -11.93
CA GLY A 11 5.09 -6.20 -12.81
C GLY A 11 3.76 -5.98 -12.07
N HIS A 12 3.43 -6.84 -11.10
CA HIS A 12 2.21 -6.70 -10.29
C HIS A 12 2.28 -5.45 -9.41
N TYR A 13 3.44 -5.19 -8.81
CA TYR A 13 3.67 -3.97 -8.01
C TYR A 13 3.56 -2.71 -8.87
N LYS A 14 4.16 -2.70 -10.06
CA LYS A 14 4.05 -1.58 -11.01
C LYS A 14 2.60 -1.28 -11.39
N GLN A 15 1.79 -2.30 -11.69
CA GLN A 15 0.39 -2.08 -12.02
C GLN A 15 -0.41 -1.55 -10.83
N PHE A 16 -0.16 -2.09 -9.63
CA PHE A 16 -0.77 -1.59 -8.41
C PHE A 16 -0.47 -0.10 -8.19
N LEU A 17 0.79 0.28 -8.34
CA LEU A 17 1.23 1.67 -8.18
C LEU A 17 0.56 2.61 -9.19
N LEU A 18 0.47 2.21 -10.47
CA LEU A 18 -0.26 2.97 -11.50
C LEU A 18 -1.71 3.22 -11.09
N ASN A 19 -2.42 2.18 -10.66
CA ASN A 19 -3.81 2.29 -10.22
C ASN A 19 -3.95 3.19 -8.98
N VAL A 20 -2.98 3.16 -8.04
CA VAL A 20 -2.98 4.05 -6.88
C VAL A 20 -2.82 5.51 -7.32
N MET A 21 -1.87 5.80 -8.21
CA MET A 21 -1.69 7.17 -8.70
C MET A 21 -2.89 7.65 -9.50
N ASP A 22 -3.58 6.79 -10.28
CA ASP A 22 -4.83 7.18 -10.96
C ASP A 22 -5.90 7.65 -9.97
N VAL A 23 -5.96 7.04 -8.77
CA VAL A 23 -6.87 7.49 -7.70
C VAL A 23 -6.38 8.79 -7.05
N LEU A 24 -5.07 8.93 -6.82
CA LEU A 24 -4.50 10.14 -6.21
C LEU A 24 -4.59 11.36 -7.14
N ASP A 25 -4.44 11.18 -8.45
CA ASP A 25 -4.52 12.23 -9.47
C ASP A 25 -5.92 12.87 -9.48
N ASN A 26 -6.97 12.11 -9.11
CA ASN A 26 -8.33 12.62 -8.97
C ASN A 26 -8.54 13.49 -7.72
N ASN A 27 -7.54 13.59 -6.83
CA ASN A 27 -7.60 14.39 -5.62
C ASN A 27 -6.58 15.53 -5.67
N SER A 28 -7.05 16.76 -5.85
CA SER A 28 -6.21 17.97 -5.95
C SER A 28 -5.26 18.17 -4.76
N LEU A 29 -5.65 17.73 -3.55
CA LEU A 29 -4.82 17.82 -2.34
C LEU A 29 -3.58 16.93 -2.37
N MET A 30 -3.58 15.90 -3.23
CA MET A 30 -2.49 14.94 -3.33
C MET A 30 -1.41 15.41 -4.30
N SER A 31 -1.65 16.46 -5.10
CA SER A 31 -0.66 16.98 -6.05
C SER A 31 0.69 17.29 -5.37
N ASN A 32 1.80 16.91 -6.01
CA ASN A 32 3.17 17.09 -5.51
C ASN A 32 3.48 16.47 -4.13
N SER A 33 2.66 15.52 -3.67
CA SER A 33 2.88 14.85 -2.38
C SER A 33 4.04 13.86 -2.39
N TYR A 34 4.50 13.50 -1.19
CA TYR A 34 5.49 12.44 -0.99
C TYR A 34 4.80 11.09 -0.77
N LEU A 35 5.15 10.11 -1.61
CA LEU A 35 4.84 8.70 -1.38
C LEU A 35 5.91 8.12 -0.44
N ILE A 36 5.50 7.81 0.79
CA ILE A 36 6.35 7.14 1.77
C ILE A 36 6.29 5.64 1.53
N MET A 37 7.44 5.02 1.33
CA MET A 37 7.59 3.61 0.97
C MET A 37 8.54 2.89 1.93
N ASP A 38 8.27 1.61 2.18
CA ASP A 38 9.20 0.76 2.91
C ASP A 38 10.45 0.49 2.05
N ASN A 39 11.59 0.27 2.69
CA ASN A 39 12.87 0.02 2.02
C ASN A 39 12.99 -1.42 1.51
N ALA A 40 11.96 -1.92 0.82
CA ALA A 40 12.00 -3.24 0.20
C ALA A 40 12.82 -3.20 -1.10
N ASN A 41 13.70 -4.18 -1.29
CA ASN A 41 14.57 -4.27 -2.48
C ASN A 41 13.79 -4.30 -3.81
N SER A 42 12.55 -4.80 -3.79
CA SER A 42 11.66 -4.84 -4.96
C SER A 42 11.18 -3.44 -5.42
N GLN A 43 11.24 -2.44 -4.54
CA GLN A 43 10.75 -1.08 -4.80
C GLN A 43 11.85 -0.13 -5.31
N LYS A 44 13.12 -0.53 -5.23
CA LYS A 44 14.27 0.22 -5.77
C LYS A 44 14.49 0.06 -7.27
N ASN A 45 13.54 -0.56 -7.99
CA ASN A 45 13.64 -0.66 -9.44
C ASN A 45 13.57 0.75 -10.06
N PRO A 46 14.53 1.16 -10.92
CA PRO A 46 14.52 2.50 -11.52
C PRO A 46 13.23 2.84 -12.27
N SER A 47 12.54 1.83 -12.80
CA SER A 47 11.25 2.00 -13.47
C SER A 47 10.17 2.55 -12.53
N ILE A 48 10.21 2.19 -11.23
CA ILE A 48 9.24 2.66 -10.23
C ILE A 48 9.45 4.15 -9.96
N SER A 49 10.70 4.56 -9.72
CA SER A 49 11.03 5.98 -9.56
C SER A 49 10.62 6.81 -10.76
N ARG A 50 10.85 6.31 -11.98
CA ARG A 50 10.48 7.02 -13.21
C ARG A 50 8.97 7.24 -13.34
N ILE A 51 8.16 6.25 -13.00
CA ILE A 51 6.69 6.36 -13.10
C ILE A 51 6.17 7.40 -12.10
N ILE A 52 6.72 7.43 -10.90
CA ILE A 52 6.27 8.32 -9.83
C ILE A 52 6.67 9.77 -10.16
N SER A 53 7.92 9.99 -10.57
CA SER A 53 8.39 11.31 -10.98
C SER A 53 7.70 11.84 -12.25
N TYR A 54 7.27 10.97 -13.17
CA TYR A 54 6.50 11.37 -14.35
C TYR A 54 5.14 12.00 -14.00
N ARG A 55 4.55 11.62 -12.87
CA ARG A 55 3.31 12.19 -12.34
C ARG A 55 3.53 13.25 -11.26
N GLU A 56 4.74 13.82 -11.22
CA GLU A 56 5.13 14.89 -10.29
C GLU A 56 5.09 14.53 -8.79
N TYR A 57 4.93 13.26 -8.46
CA TYR A 57 5.05 12.75 -7.10
C TYR A 57 6.52 12.57 -6.71
N ARG A 58 6.79 12.65 -5.41
CA ARG A 58 8.11 12.42 -4.82
C ARG A 58 8.11 11.13 -4.01
N ILE A 59 9.23 10.43 -3.93
CA ILE A 59 9.36 9.20 -3.12
C ILE A 59 10.26 9.46 -1.93
N LEU A 60 9.85 8.98 -0.77
CA LEU A 60 10.71 8.85 0.40
C LEU A 60 10.73 7.39 0.84
N PHE A 61 11.92 6.79 0.84
CA PHE A 61 12.12 5.46 1.41
C PHE A 61 12.44 5.61 2.89
N LEU A 62 11.72 4.89 3.75
CA LEU A 62 12.00 4.85 5.19
C LEU A 62 13.38 4.19 5.44
N ALA A 63 14.16 4.69 6.39
CA ALA A 63 15.38 3.99 6.75
C ALA A 63 15.02 2.63 7.41
N PRO A 64 15.87 1.59 7.28
CA PRO A 64 15.60 0.25 7.79
C PRO A 64 15.18 0.20 9.27
N PHE A 65 15.72 1.10 10.08
CA PHE A 65 15.48 1.16 11.53
C PHE A 65 14.18 1.91 11.90
N PHE A 66 13.53 2.58 10.95
CA PHE A 66 12.32 3.38 11.16
C PHE A 66 11.04 2.63 10.74
N GLN A 67 11.04 1.30 10.77
CA GLN A 67 9.84 0.51 10.47
C GLN A 67 8.69 0.80 11.44
N GLU A 68 8.98 1.10 12.71
CA GLU A 68 7.98 1.51 13.70
C GLU A 68 7.33 2.87 13.39
N LEU A 69 7.98 3.71 12.56
CA LEU A 69 7.43 4.98 12.09
C LEU A 69 6.60 4.83 10.81
N ASN A 70 6.50 3.62 10.25
CA ASN A 70 5.64 3.38 9.12
C ASN A 70 4.18 3.41 9.56
N GLN A 71 3.45 4.46 9.20
CA GLN A 71 2.03 4.61 9.52
C GLN A 71 1.19 3.41 9.04
N ILE A 72 1.64 2.67 8.01
CA ILE A 72 0.97 1.44 7.57
C ILE A 72 1.06 0.31 8.61
N GLU A 73 2.13 0.24 9.41
CA GLU A 73 2.28 -0.78 10.45
C GLU A 73 1.33 -0.50 11.61
N GLN A 74 1.12 0.77 11.96
CA GLN A 74 0.09 1.17 12.92
C GLN A 74 -1.31 0.82 12.40
N PHE A 75 -1.57 1.05 11.10
CA PHE A 75 -2.81 0.62 10.45
C PHE A 75 -3.00 -0.91 10.58
N TRP A 76 -1.98 -1.70 10.25
CA TRP A 76 -2.04 -3.16 10.38
C TRP A 76 -2.22 -3.60 11.82
N HIS A 77 -1.62 -2.91 12.80
CA HIS A 77 -1.80 -3.19 14.22
C HIS A 77 -3.26 -3.01 14.64
N GLN A 78 -3.86 -1.85 14.32
CA GLN A 78 -5.27 -1.57 14.62
C GLN A 78 -6.20 -2.55 13.93
N LEU A 79 -5.95 -2.83 12.65
CA LEU A 79 -6.76 -3.76 11.87
C LEU A 79 -6.68 -5.17 12.44
N LYS A 80 -5.48 -5.67 12.76
CA LYS A 80 -5.29 -6.99 13.36
C LYS A 80 -5.95 -7.08 14.74
N SER A 81 -5.91 -6.03 15.56
CA SER A 81 -6.60 -6.00 16.86
C SER A 81 -8.11 -6.15 16.66
N LYS A 82 -8.72 -5.34 15.79
CA LYS A 82 -10.15 -5.42 15.47
C LYS A 82 -10.55 -6.76 14.82
N ALA A 83 -9.66 -7.34 14.02
CA ALA A 83 -9.88 -8.64 13.38
C ALA A 83 -9.66 -9.81 14.35
N LYS A 84 -8.88 -9.66 15.44
CA LYS A 84 -8.77 -10.69 16.48
C LYS A 84 -10.02 -10.78 17.34
N GLU A 85 -10.71 -9.66 17.56
CA GLU A 85 -11.98 -9.59 18.29
C GLU A 85 -13.15 -10.22 17.50
N LYS A 86 -13.07 -10.24 16.17
CA LYS A 86 -14.04 -10.88 15.28
C LYS A 86 -13.48 -12.20 14.76
N ILE A 87 -13.99 -13.32 15.27
CA ILE A 87 -13.81 -14.72 14.84
C ILE A 87 -13.12 -14.91 13.48
N ILE A 88 -12.16 -15.83 13.37
CA ILE A 88 -11.48 -16.26 12.13
C ILE A 88 -12.47 -16.39 10.96
N LEU A 89 -12.58 -15.34 10.14
CA LEU A 89 -13.50 -15.30 9.03
C LEU A 89 -12.89 -16.02 7.81
N PRO A 90 -13.69 -16.80 7.06
CA PRO A 90 -13.32 -17.23 5.71
C PRO A 90 -12.90 -16.02 4.86
N LYS A 91 -11.89 -16.19 3.99
CA LYS A 91 -11.27 -15.12 3.17
C LYS A 91 -12.27 -14.18 2.47
N LYS A 92 -13.42 -14.71 2.02
CA LYS A 92 -14.49 -13.95 1.37
C LYS A 92 -15.20 -12.98 2.33
N GLN A 93 -15.48 -13.44 3.55
CA GLN A 93 -16.11 -12.63 4.59
C GLN A 93 -15.13 -11.60 5.18
N PHE A 94 -13.85 -11.94 5.29
CA PHE A 94 -12.82 -10.99 5.70
C PHE A 94 -12.75 -9.77 4.77
N LYS A 95 -12.79 -9.98 3.45
CA LYS A 95 -12.78 -8.87 2.47
C LYS A 95 -14.00 -7.95 2.61
N GLN A 96 -15.17 -8.49 2.94
CA GLN A 96 -16.40 -7.73 3.17
C GLN A 96 -16.34 -6.95 4.49
N GLU A 97 -15.84 -7.56 5.56
CA GLU A 97 -15.68 -6.87 6.85
C GLU A 97 -14.61 -5.77 6.79
N LEU A 98 -13.52 -5.94 6.02
CA LEU A 98 -12.55 -4.86 5.79
C LEU A 98 -13.20 -3.61 5.19
N GLN A 99 -14.13 -3.78 4.25
CA GLN A 99 -14.88 -2.66 3.65
C GLN A 99 -15.87 -2.04 4.66
N ARG A 100 -16.41 -2.85 5.57
CA ARG A 100 -17.39 -2.43 6.58
C ARG A 100 -16.78 -1.74 7.79
N LEU A 101 -15.53 -2.05 8.13
CA LEU A 101 -14.87 -1.62 9.36
C LEU A 101 -14.59 -0.10 9.45
N GLN A 102 -14.95 0.69 8.42
CA GLN A 102 -14.82 2.16 8.37
C GLN A 102 -13.60 2.63 9.18
N ILE A 103 -12.40 2.16 8.82
CA ILE A 103 -11.15 2.40 9.58
C ILE A 103 -10.73 3.89 9.52
N TRP A 104 -11.64 4.75 9.11
CA TRP A 104 -11.53 6.19 9.00
C TRP A 104 -12.75 6.84 9.66
N GLN A 105 -12.77 6.81 10.99
CA GLN A 105 -13.40 7.80 11.88
C GLN A 105 -12.40 8.11 12.98
#